data_AF-A0A2G6IVI4-F1
#
_entry.id   AF-A0A2G6IVI4-F1
#
_cell.length_a   1.000
_cell.length_b   1.000
_cell.length_c   1.000
_cell.angle_alpha   90.00
_cell.angle_beta   90.00
_cell.angle_gamma   90.00
#
_symmetry.space_group_name_H-M   'P 1'
#
loop_
_entity.id
_entity.type
_entity.pdbx_description
1 polymer ?
#
loop_
_entity_poly.entity_id
_entity_poly.type
_entity_poly.pdbx_seq_one_letter_code
_entity_poly.pdbx_strand_id
1 'polypeptide(L)'
;MSLDDQNTNQIIEQDIDPLACRALWCAVIKEQLRVAKLPDWGNGHAKPYEVISARRWFGSRDFFAVCALAGLDGVWVLLGVRRQLQMAGVA
;
A
#
# COMPACT_ATOMS: atom_id res chain seq x y z
N MET A 1 14.54 -24.92 42.20
CA MET A 1 14.76 -23.57 41.63
C MET A 1 14.41 -23.69 40.16
N SER A 2 13.16 -23.39 39.80
CA SER A 2 12.65 -23.51 38.41
C SER A 2 12.95 -22.19 37.71
N LEU A 3 13.57 -22.28 36.53
CA LEU A 3 13.90 -21.17 35.64
C LEU A 3 12.79 -21.01 34.59
N ASP A 4 11.53 -21.22 34.96
CA ASP A 4 10.40 -21.07 34.05
C ASP A 4 9.79 -19.68 34.21
N ASP A 5 10.63 -18.66 34.01
CA ASP A 5 10.16 -17.28 33.83
C ASP A 5 9.60 -17.18 32.41
N GLN A 6 8.39 -17.74 32.23
CA GLN A 6 7.64 -17.65 30.98
C GLN A 6 7.33 -16.18 30.73
N ASN A 7 8.13 -15.56 29.86
CA ASN A 7 7.91 -14.21 29.38
C ASN A 7 6.55 -14.13 28.67
N THR A 8 5.55 -13.62 29.38
CA THR A 8 4.17 -13.42 28.90
C THR A 8 4.06 -12.44 27.71
N ASN A 9 5.16 -11.81 27.29
CA ASN A 9 5.21 -10.98 26.08
C ASN A 9 5.69 -11.75 24.84
N GLN A 10 5.87 -13.09 24.91
CA GLN A 10 6.04 -13.88 23.70
C GLN A 10 4.72 -13.90 22.91
N ILE A 11 4.66 -13.09 21.85
CA ILE A 11 3.69 -13.28 20.79
C ILE A 11 4.06 -14.61 20.14
N ILE A 12 3.29 -15.65 20.47
CA ILE A 12 3.38 -16.94 19.79
C ILE A 12 2.82 -16.68 18.39
N GLU A 13 3.70 -16.48 17.40
CA GLU A 13 3.38 -16.28 15.97
C GLU A 13 2.68 -17.50 15.36
N GLN A 14 1.48 -17.83 15.84
CA GLN A 14 0.84 -19.10 15.51
C GLN A 14 -0.11 -19.06 14.31
N ASP A 15 -0.29 -17.93 13.62
CA ASP A 15 -1.10 -17.89 12.37
C ASP A 15 -0.90 -16.61 11.54
N ILE A 16 0.34 -16.28 11.14
CA ILE A 16 0.53 -15.25 10.11
C ILE A 16 0.22 -15.89 8.75
N ASP A 17 -0.99 -15.67 8.23
CA ASP A 17 -1.37 -16.09 6.87
C ASP A 17 -0.64 -15.22 5.81
N PRO A 18 0.32 -15.78 5.05
CA PRO A 18 1.05 -15.02 4.04
C PRO A 18 0.14 -14.51 2.91
N LEU A 19 -0.98 -15.19 2.63
CA LEU A 19 -1.95 -14.75 1.63
C LEU A 19 -2.70 -13.52 2.12
N ALA A 20 -3.16 -13.51 3.38
CA ALA A 20 -3.76 -12.34 4.00
C ALA A 20 -2.80 -11.13 4.02
N CYS A 21 -1.52 -11.34 4.32
CA CYS A 21 -0.52 -10.28 4.27
C CYS A 21 -0.36 -9.69 2.85
N ARG A 22 -0.26 -10.54 1.83
CA ARG A 22 -0.20 -10.06 0.43
C ARG A 22 -1.48 -9.34 0.02
N ALA A 23 -2.63 -9.84 0.44
CA ALA A 23 -3.93 -9.22 0.17
C ALA A 23 -4.03 -7.83 0.80
N LEU A 24 -3.51 -7.65 2.02
CA LEU A 24 -3.43 -6.36 2.68
C LEU A 24 -2.58 -5.37 1.87
N TRP A 25 -1.39 -5.77 1.41
CA TRP A 25 -0.54 -4.89 0.59
C TRP A 25 -1.16 -4.57 -0.77
N CYS A 26 -1.87 -5.53 -1.37
CA CYS A 26 -2.70 -5.27 -2.55
C CYS A 26 -3.79 -4.22 -2.27
N ALA A 27 -4.44 -4.28 -1.10
CA ALA A 27 -5.46 -3.31 -0.70
C ALA A 27 -4.87 -1.91 -0.53
N VAL A 28 -3.67 -1.79 0.04
CA VAL A 28 -2.95 -0.51 0.17
C VAL A 28 -2.70 0.12 -1.20
N ILE A 29 -2.19 -0.66 -2.17
CA ILE A 29 -1.95 -0.17 -3.55
C ILE A 29 -3.25 0.32 -4.19
N LYS A 30 -4.34 -0.47 -4.04
CA LYS A 30 -5.67 -0.11 -4.57
C LYS A 30 -6.19 1.19 -3.97
N GLU A 31 -6.04 1.37 -2.66
CA GLU A 31 -6.53 2.55 -1.97
C GLU A 31 -5.72 3.80 -2.35
N GLN A 32 -4.39 3.70 -2.41
CA GLN A 32 -3.54 4.78 -2.92
C GLN A 32 -3.91 5.17 -4.35
N LEU A 33 -4.24 4.19 -5.20
CA LEU A 33 -4.69 4.48 -6.57
C LEU A 33 -6.05 5.16 -6.60
N ARG A 34 -6.98 4.76 -5.71
CA ARG A 34 -8.28 5.41 -5.57
C ARG A 34 -8.11 6.88 -5.20
N VAL A 35 -7.24 7.19 -4.24
CA VAL A 35 -6.93 8.56 -3.82
C VAL A 35 -6.23 9.35 -4.93
N ALA A 36 -5.25 8.76 -5.61
CA ALA A 36 -4.49 9.42 -6.68
C ALA A 36 -5.36 9.82 -7.90
N LYS A 37 -6.47 9.12 -8.13
CA LYS A 37 -7.44 9.42 -9.19
C LYS A 37 -8.41 10.56 -8.86
N LEU A 38 -8.43 11.04 -7.62
CA LEU A 38 -9.29 12.17 -7.27
C LEU A 38 -8.79 13.46 -7.94
N PRO A 39 -9.67 14.46 -8.12
CA PRO A 39 -9.26 15.79 -8.54
C PRO A 39 -8.24 16.42 -7.59
N ASP A 40 -7.51 17.43 -8.05
CA ASP A 40 -6.45 18.10 -7.27
C ASP A 40 -6.99 18.76 -5.99
N TRP A 41 -8.25 19.22 -6.01
CA TRP A 41 -8.92 19.76 -4.83
C TRP A 41 -9.45 18.68 -3.87
N GLY A 42 -9.23 17.40 -4.18
CA GLY A 42 -9.68 16.28 -3.36
C GLY A 42 -11.19 16.05 -3.40
N ASN A 43 -11.72 15.48 -2.33
CA ASN A 43 -13.14 15.32 -2.07
C ASN A 43 -13.42 15.37 -0.55
N GLY A 44 -14.66 15.13 -0.13
CA GLY A 44 -15.01 15.08 1.31
C GLY A 44 -14.29 14.01 2.14
N HIS A 45 -13.55 13.09 1.50
CA HIS A 45 -12.84 11.98 2.14
C HIS A 45 -11.31 12.06 2.02
N ALA A 46 -10.78 12.91 1.15
CA ALA A 46 -9.34 13.08 0.95
C ALA A 46 -9.04 14.54 0.59
N LYS A 47 -8.07 15.13 1.28
CA LYS A 47 -7.65 16.51 1.11
C LYS A 47 -6.69 16.66 -0.09
N PRO A 48 -6.56 17.86 -0.67
CA PRO A 48 -5.66 18.12 -1.80
C PRO A 48 -4.24 17.57 -1.63
N TYR A 49 -3.64 17.76 -0.44
CA TYR A 49 -2.28 17.30 -0.17
C TYR A 49 -2.16 15.77 -0.13
N GLU A 50 -3.24 15.05 0.21
CA GLU A 50 -3.27 13.59 0.25
C GLU A 50 -3.31 13.03 -1.17
N VAL A 51 -4.05 13.69 -2.08
CA VAL A 51 -4.07 13.36 -3.51
C VAL A 51 -2.68 13.55 -4.13
N ILE A 52 -2.05 14.70 -3.89
CA ILE A 52 -0.70 14.98 -4.40
C ILE A 52 0.31 13.98 -3.84
N SER A 53 0.21 13.66 -2.55
CA SER A 53 1.08 12.67 -1.90
C SER A 53 0.89 11.27 -2.48
N ALA A 54 -0.36 10.85 -2.72
CA ALA A 54 -0.68 9.56 -3.33
C ALA A 54 -0.12 9.44 -4.76
N ARG A 55 -0.22 10.50 -5.58
CA ARG A 55 0.39 10.51 -6.92
C ARG A 55 1.91 10.41 -6.88
N ARG A 56 2.56 11.15 -5.96
CA ARG A 56 4.02 11.12 -5.77
C ARG A 56 4.53 9.80 -5.21
N TRP A 57 3.69 9.08 -4.47
CA TRP A 57 4.05 7.78 -3.92
C TRP A 57 4.29 6.74 -5.03
N PHE A 58 3.53 6.78 -6.13
CA PHE A 58 3.73 5.89 -7.26
C PHE A 58 5.08 6.14 -7.96
N GLY A 59 5.91 5.09 -8.02
CA GLY A 59 7.27 5.15 -8.55
C GLY A 59 8.33 5.54 -7.52
N SER A 60 7.94 5.77 -6.26
CA SER A 60 8.88 5.91 -5.15
C SER A 60 9.47 4.55 -4.73
N ARG A 61 10.56 4.59 -3.95
CA ARG A 61 11.16 3.39 -3.35
C ARG A 61 10.15 2.59 -2.53
N ASP A 62 9.34 3.29 -1.73
CA ASP A 62 8.40 2.64 -0.82
C ASP A 62 7.25 1.96 -1.59
N PHE A 63 6.83 2.54 -2.72
CA PHE A 63 5.92 1.87 -3.65
C PHE A 63 6.49 0.54 -4.16
N PHE A 64 7.75 0.51 -4.60
CA PHE A 64 8.38 -0.73 -5.07
C PHE A 64 8.51 -1.78 -3.95
N ALA A 65 8.81 -1.35 -2.72
CA ALA A 65 8.82 -2.23 -1.56
C ALA A 65 7.42 -2.84 -1.30
N VAL A 66 6.36 -2.03 -1.36
CA VAL A 66 4.99 -2.50 -1.20
C VAL A 66 4.56 -3.45 -2.33
N CYS A 67 4.98 -3.21 -3.57
CA CYS A 67 4.76 -4.16 -4.66
C CYS A 67 5.44 -5.51 -4.39
N ALA A 68 6.67 -5.51 -3.91
CA ALA A 68 7.37 -6.73 -3.53
C ALA A 68 6.62 -7.49 -2.41
N LEU A 69 6.15 -6.78 -1.38
CA LEU A 69 5.35 -7.36 -0.29
C LEU A 69 3.99 -7.90 -0.75
N ALA A 70 3.40 -7.29 -1.78
CA ALA A 70 2.18 -7.76 -2.43
C ALA A 70 2.41 -8.94 -3.39
N GLY A 71 3.68 -9.29 -3.69
CA GLY A 71 4.02 -10.31 -4.68
C GLY A 71 3.79 -9.86 -6.13
N LEU A 72 3.91 -8.56 -6.40
CA LEU A 72 3.67 -7.95 -7.70
C LEU A 72 4.95 -7.37 -8.31
N ASP A 73 5.03 -7.36 -9.63
CA ASP A 73 6.07 -6.62 -10.34
C ASP A 73 5.73 -5.11 -10.31
N GLY A 74 6.53 -4.34 -9.57
CA GLY A 74 6.31 -2.91 -9.39
C GLY A 74 6.46 -2.08 -10.67
N VAL A 75 7.25 -2.52 -11.65
CA VAL A 75 7.40 -1.82 -12.94
C VAL A 75 6.12 -1.98 -13.76
N TRP A 76 5.58 -3.20 -13.84
CA TRP A 76 4.30 -3.45 -14.50
C TRP A 76 3.14 -2.71 -13.84
N VAL A 77 3.08 -2.71 -12.50
CA VAL A 77 2.06 -1.97 -11.75
C VAL A 77 2.17 -0.47 -12.03
N LEU A 78 3.38 0.10 -12.03
CA LEU A 78 3.58 1.53 -12.29
C LEU A 78 3.10 1.95 -13.69
N LEU A 79 3.38 1.13 -14.71
CA LEU A 79 2.88 1.36 -16.07
C LEU A 79 1.35 1.38 -16.10
N GLY A 80 0.71 0.42 -15.43
CA GLY A 80 -0.74 0.35 -15.30
C GLY A 80 -1.34 1.55 -14.56
N VAL A 81 -0.70 2.01 -13.49
CA VAL A 81 -1.11 3.19 -12.73
C VAL A 81 -1.03 4.44 -13.59
N ARG A 82 0.10 4.68 -14.28
CA ARG A 82 0.26 5.85 -15.17
C ARG A 82 -0.83 5.92 -16.23
N ARG A 83 -1.14 4.79 -16.87
CA ARG A 83 -2.25 4.70 -17.83
C ARG A 83 -3.59 5.08 -17.20
N GLN A 84 -3.87 4.60 -15.99
CA GLN A 84 -5.12 4.91 -15.30
C GLN A 84 -5.23 6.38 -14.87
N LEU A 85 -4.13 7.01 -14.46
CA LEU A 85 -4.11 8.45 -14.15
C LEU A 85 -4.32 9.30 -15.41
N GLN A 86 -3.73 8.91 -16.54
CA GLN A 86 -3.95 9.57 -17.82
C GLN A 86 -5.42 9.47 -18.25
N MET A 87 -6.04 8.29 -18.12
CA MET A 87 -7.47 8.10 -18.42
C MET A 87 -8.38 8.89 -17.49
N ALA A 88 -7.96 9.14 -16.26
CA ALA A 88 -8.70 9.97 -15.31
C ALA A 88 -8.47 11.48 -15.52
N GLY A 89 -7.57 11.89 -16.42
CA GLY A 89 -7.27 13.30 -16.70
C GLY A 89 -6.50 14.00 -15.57
N VAL A 90 -5.74 13.23 -14.77
CA VAL A 90 -5.02 13.73 -13.58
C VAL A 90 -3.50 13.50 -13.65
N ALA A 91 -3.01 13.05 -14.81
CA ALA A 91 -1.60 12.82 -15.10
C ALA A 91 -0.90 14.08 -15.62
#